data_AF-A0A8C8W5Z1-F1
#
_entry.id   AF-A0A8C8W5Z1-F1
#
_cell.length_a   1.000
_cell.length_b   1.000
_cell.length_c   1.000
_cell.angle_alpha   90.00
_cell.angle_beta   90.00
_cell.angle_gamma   90.00
#
_symmetry.space_group_name_H-M   'P 1'
#
loop_
_entity.id
_entity.type
_entity.pdbx_description
1 polymer ?
#
loop_
_entity_poly.entity_id
_entity_poly.type
_entity_poly.pdbx_seq_one_letter_code
_entity_poly.pdbx_strand_id
1 'polypeptide(L)' 'MTKIYKGWQRNSAMPSHFCRGSKSVTHWVFQALEGLKMVEKDPDGSCRLTPQGQRDLDRIIGQEAAVNKKH' A
#
# COMPACT_ATOMS: atom_id res chain seq x y z
N MET A 1 -6.39 -3.54 -4.50
CA MET A 1 -5.83 -2.19 -4.28
C MET A 1 -6.07 -1.16 -5.39
N THR A 2 -6.38 -1.53 -6.63
CA THR A 2 -6.65 -0.56 -7.73
C THR A 2 -7.86 0.35 -7.52
N LYS A 3 -8.66 0.12 -6.46
CA LYS A 3 -9.75 1.00 -6.00
C LYS A 3 -9.28 2.10 -5.04
N ILE A 4 -8.11 1.96 -4.42
CA ILE A 4 -7.53 2.95 -3.50
C ILE A 4 -6.62 3.87 -4.31
N TYR A 5 -5.68 3.27 -5.05
CA TYR A 5 -4.77 3.98 -5.94
C TYR A 5 -5.44 4.19 -7.29
N LYS A 6 -6.26 5.22 -7.39
CA LYS A 6 -7.02 5.60 -8.58
C LYS A 6 -7.16 7.11 -8.63
N GLY A 7 -7.57 7.66 -9.77
CA GLY A 7 -7.74 9.09 -9.90
C GLY A 7 -8.48 9.50 -11.15
N TRP A 8 -8.62 10.79 -11.32
CA TRP A 8 -9.13 11.39 -12.55
C TRP A 8 -7.97 11.56 -13.52
N GLN A 9 -8.10 10.96 -14.70
CA GLN A 9 -7.14 11.14 -15.78
C GLN A 9 -7.51 12.43 -16.54
N ARG A 10 -6.54 13.33 -16.65
CA ARG A 10 -6.68 14.55 -17.47
C ARG A 10 -6.35 14.21 -18.93
N ASN A 11 -7.34 14.32 -19.81
CA ASN A 11 -7.20 13.98 -21.24
C ASN A 11 -6.98 15.21 -22.13
N SER A 12 -6.11 16.12 -21.67
CA SER A 12 -5.85 17.40 -22.34
C SER A 12 -7.14 18.21 -22.58
N ALA A 13 -7.56 18.40 -23.84
CA ALA A 13 -8.75 19.15 -24.25
C ALA A 13 -10.06 18.37 -24.05
N MET A 14 -10.00 17.06 -23.81
CA MET A 14 -11.19 16.23 -23.57
C MET A 14 -11.53 16.20 -22.07
N PRO A 15 -12.81 16.00 -21.71
CA PRO A 15 -13.23 15.84 -20.33
C PRO A 15 -12.41 14.77 -19.60
N SER A 16 -12.18 15.02 -18.32
CA SER A 16 -11.49 14.06 -17.48
C SER A 16 -12.41 12.88 -17.16
N HIS A 17 -11.83 11.69 -17.04
CA HIS A 17 -12.57 10.47 -16.70
C HIS A 17 -11.88 9.75 -15.55
N PHE A 18 -12.69 9.02 -14.80
CA PHE A 18 -12.21 8.24 -13.68
C PHE A 18 -11.52 6.96 -14.16
N CYS A 19 -10.28 6.76 -13.74
CA CYS A 19 -9.47 5.62 -14.12
C CYS A 19 -8.96 4.87 -12.90
N ARG A 20 -8.95 3.53 -12.98
CA ARG A 20 -8.38 2.67 -11.94
C ARG A 20 -6.86 2.65 -12.08
N GLY A 21 -6.15 2.47 -10.97
CA GLY A 21 -4.69 2.31 -11.00
C GLY A 21 -4.25 1.01 -11.66
N SER A 22 -2.95 0.94 -11.94
CA SER A 22 -2.33 -0.20 -12.62
C SER A 22 -2.44 -1.50 -11.81
N LYS A 23 -2.90 -2.56 -12.48
CA LYS A 23 -3.01 -3.91 -11.89
C LYS A 23 -1.65 -4.60 -11.78
N SER A 24 -0.76 -4.43 -12.76
CA SER A 24 0.56 -5.07 -12.78
C SER A 24 1.42 -4.55 -11.63
N VAL A 25 1.51 -3.23 -11.48
CA VAL A 25 2.26 -2.61 -10.36
C VAL A 25 1.72 -3.07 -9.02
N THR A 26 0.39 -3.12 -8.87
CA THR A 26 -0.24 -3.64 -7.64
C THR A 26 0.23 -5.07 -7.34
N HIS A 27 0.26 -5.95 -8.34
CA HIS A 27 0.67 -7.34 -8.16
C HIS A 27 2.14 -7.47 -7.76
N TRP A 28 3.03 -6.74 -8.43
CA TRP A 28 4.46 -6.75 -8.15
C TRP A 28 4.77 -6.26 -6.75
N VAL A 29 4.10 -5.21 -6.28
CA VAL A 29 4.25 -4.70 -4.91
C VAL A 29 3.85 -5.76 -3.88
N PHE A 30 2.73 -6.47 -4.08
CA PHE A 30 2.33 -7.54 -3.18
C PHE A 30 3.30 -8.71 -3.17
N GLN A 31 3.80 -9.11 -4.34
CA GLN A 31 4.80 -10.19 -4.44
C GLN A 31 6.11 -9.82 -3.73
N ALA A 32 6.55 -8.57 -3.83
CA ALA A 32 7.72 -8.07 -3.11
C ALA A 32 7.49 -8.05 -1.59
N LEU A 33 6.32 -7.61 -1.12
CA LEU A 33 5.96 -7.58 0.30
C LEU A 33 5.77 -8.98 0.90
N GLU A 34 5.30 -9.94 0.10
CA GLU A 34 5.25 -11.36 0.46
C GLU A 34 6.66 -11.94 0.60
N GLY A 35 7.58 -11.60 -0.31
CA GLY A 35 9.00 -11.95 -0.20
C GLY A 35 9.68 -11.38 1.06
N LEU A 36 9.25 -10.20 1.49
CA LEU A 36 9.71 -9.55 2.74
C LEU A 36 8.98 -10.07 3.99
N LYS A 37 8.01 -10.98 3.86
CA LYS A 37 7.18 -11.53 4.95
C LYS A 37 6.38 -10.49 5.74
N MET A 38 6.13 -9.32 5.14
CA MET A 38 5.30 -8.28 5.75
C MET A 38 3.81 -8.49 5.51
N VAL A 39 3.46 -9.16 4.40
CA VAL A 39 2.09 -9.43 3.99
C VAL A 39 1.95 -10.91 3.66
N GLU A 40 0.85 -11.52 4.09
CA GLU A 40 0.45 -12.89 3.80
C GLU A 40 -0.79 -12.92 2.91
N LYS A 41 -0.90 -13.95 2.08
CA LYS A 41 -2.13 -14.26 1.36
C LYS A 41 -3.08 -14.99 2.31
N ASP A 42 -4.26 -14.42 2.49
CA ASP A 42 -5.36 -15.04 3.22
C ASP A 42 -6.09 -16.02 2.29
N PRO A 43 -6.56 -17.18 2.80
CA PRO A 43 -7.30 -18.16 2.01
C PRO A 43 -8.56 -17.60 1.34
N ASP A 44 -9.14 -16.52 1.87
CA ASP A 44 -10.29 -15.82 1.27
C ASP A 44 -9.91 -14.97 0.03
N GLY A 45 -8.65 -15.05 -0.42
CA GLY A 45 -8.13 -14.34 -1.59
C GLY A 45 -7.80 -12.87 -1.32
N SER A 46 -7.89 -12.43 -0.07
CA SER A 46 -7.41 -11.13 0.38
C SER A 46 -5.93 -11.21 0.81
N CYS A 47 -5.23 -10.08 0.84
CA CYS A 47 -3.89 -10.03 1.44
C CYS A 47 -4.00 -9.34 2.80
N ARG A 48 -3.42 -9.95 3.83
CA ARG A 48 -3.45 -9.45 5.21
C ARG A 48 -2.04 -9.22 5.73
N LEU A 49 -1.91 -8.26 6.62
CA LEU A 49 -0.61 -7.96 7.24
C LEU A 49 -0.22 -9.09 8.18
N THR A 50 1.05 -9.47 8.19
CA THR A 50 1.54 -10.47 9.15
C THR A 50 1.62 -9.84 10.55
N PRO A 51 1.45 -10.63 11.64
CA PRO A 51 1.64 -10.12 12.99
C PRO A 51 3.04 -9.51 13.21
N GLN A 52 4.04 -10.04 12.50
CA GLN A 52 5.40 -9.48 12.49
C GLN A 52 5.45 -8.13 11.77
N GLY A 53 4.84 -8.04 10.59
CA GLY A 53 4.75 -6.79 9.83
C GLY A 53 4.07 -5.67 10.63
N GLN A 54 3.02 -5.99 11.38
CA GLN A 54 2.35 -5.05 12.28
C GLN A 54 3.34 -4.46 13.32
N ARG A 55 4.08 -5.32 14.02
CA ARG A 55 5.06 -4.91 15.04
C ARG A 55 6.19 -4.05 14.47
N ASP A 56 6.67 -4.39 13.28
CA ASP A 56 7.73 -3.61 12.64
C ASP A 56 7.24 -2.21 12.22
N LEU A 57 6.00 -2.10 11.75
CA LEU A 57 5.37 -0.79 11.48
C LEU A 57 5.17 0.01 12.77
N ASP A 58 4.66 -0.61 13.83
CA ASP A 58 4.44 0.05 15.13
C ASP A 58 5.75 0.55 15.74
N ARG A 59 6.85 -0.22 15.58
CA ARG A 59 8.19 0.22 16.01
C ARG A 59 8.63 1.49 15.29
N ILE A 60 8.43 1.57 13.98
CA ILE A 60 8.79 2.76 13.18
C ILE A 60 7.96 3.97 13.60
N ILE A 61 6.65 3.79 13.80
CA ILE A 61 5.76 4.86 14.29
C ILE A 61 6.24 5.39 15.65
N GLY A 62 6.61 4.50 16.57
CA GLY A 62 7.16 4.89 17.88
C GLY A 62 8.48 5.67 17.77
N GLN A 63 9.35 5.29 16.85
CA GLN A 63 10.60 6.00 16.58
C GLN A 63 10.36 7.40 16.03
N GLU A 64 9.49 7.55 15.01
CA GLU A 64 9.18 8.86 14.42
C GLU A 64 8.55 9.81 15.44
N ALA A 65 7.62 9.32 16.26
CA ALA A 65 6.99 10.11 17.31
C ALA A 65 8.02 10.59 18.36
N ALA A 66 9.00 9.75 18.71
CA ALA A 66 10.05 10.10 19.65
C ALA A 66 11.06 11.12 19.09
N VAL A 67 11.26 11.15 17.77
CA VAL A 67 12.09 12.16 17.09
C VAL A 67 11.37 13.50 17.02
N ASN A 68 10.07 13.51 16.69
CA ASN A 68 9.30 14.73 16.50
C ASN A 68 9.11 15.52 17.82
N LYS A 69 8.98 14.83 18.96
CA LYS A 69 8.91 15.45 20.31
C LYS A 69 10.15 16.22 20.76
N LYS A 70 11.27 16.15 20.03
CA LYS A 70 12.54 16.80 20.40
C LYS A 70 12.69 18.22 19.82
N HIS A 71 11.71 18.69 19.07
CA HIS A 71 11.57 20.09 18.64
C HIS A 71 10.32 20.69 19.30
#